data_AF-A0A7Y8SSC3-F1
#
_entry.id   AF-A0A7Y8SSC3-F1
#
_cell.length_a   1.000
_cell.length_b   1.000
_cell.length_c   1.000
_cell.angle_alpha   90.00
_cell.angle_beta   90.00
_cell.angle_gamma   90.00
#
_symmetry.space_group_name_H-M   'P 1'
#
loop_
_entity.id
_entity.type
_entity.pdbx_description
1 polymer ?
#
loop_
_entity_poly.entity_id
_entity_poly.type
_entity_poly.pdbx_seq_one_letter_code
_entity_poly.pdbx_strand_id
1 'polypeptide(L)'
;MRAAGLWVSLAVVLIVMAASAAAIIVVFRFTDPQFVLGVFGIAVAIITASFQYRAAKDKETDARLFSEKQAVYSDLIGTLMGLFHEKKINPTPDEQTALVKKLQAIRTKLLVWGSAETIAMLDKMGELPAAEPEQAPAHMTRWMGALFAAIRKDLGHKDPPAASLEMALGMLIPADRGRLRQQLAKPA
;
A
#
# COMPACT_ATOMS: atom_id res chain seq x y z
N MET A 1 25.78 16.46 -3.59
CA MET A 1 26.15 15.61 -4.75
C MET A 1 24.96 15.00 -5.52
N ARG A 2 23.72 14.92 -4.98
CA ARG A 2 22.56 14.36 -5.71
C ARG A 2 21.99 15.23 -6.85
N ALA A 3 22.23 16.55 -6.83
CA ALA A 3 21.68 17.46 -7.83
C ALA A 3 22.29 17.28 -9.23
N ALA A 4 23.58 16.95 -9.33
CA ALA A 4 24.28 16.81 -10.62
C ALA A 4 23.75 15.61 -11.44
N GLY A 5 23.39 14.51 -10.78
CA GLY A 5 22.86 13.32 -11.47
C GLY A 5 21.51 13.57 -12.15
N LEU A 6 20.66 14.41 -11.52
CA LEU A 6 19.31 14.71 -12.01
C LEU A 6 19.34 15.54 -13.31
N TRP A 7 20.26 16.51 -13.39
CA TRP A 7 20.47 17.33 -14.59
C TRP A 7 21.04 16.52 -15.76
N VAL A 8 21.95 15.58 -15.49
CA VAL A 8 22.50 14.70 -16.53
C VAL A 8 21.42 13.78 -17.09
N SER A 9 20.60 13.16 -16.24
CA SER A 9 19.47 12.34 -16.71
C SER A 9 18.46 13.15 -17.53
N LEU A 10 18.19 14.39 -17.14
CA LEU A 10 17.24 15.25 -17.83
C LEU A 10 17.77 15.69 -19.21
N ALA A 11 19.07 16.00 -19.31
CA ALA A 11 19.74 16.31 -20.56
C ALA A 11 19.73 15.11 -21.54
N VAL A 12 20.00 13.90 -21.05
CA VAL A 12 19.96 12.68 -21.87
C VAL A 12 18.55 12.43 -22.42
N VAL A 13 17.51 12.56 -21.58
CA VAL A 13 16.12 12.41 -22.01
C VAL A 13 15.74 13.45 -23.07
N LEU A 14 16.14 14.71 -22.89
CA LEU A 14 15.89 15.78 -23.87
C LEU A 14 16.57 15.51 -25.22
N ILE A 15 17.82 15.05 -25.21
CA ILE A 15 18.56 14.73 -26.43
C ILE A 15 17.90 13.56 -27.16
N VAL A 16 17.49 12.51 -26.44
CA VAL A 16 16.79 11.36 -27.03
C VAL A 16 15.45 11.78 -27.62
N MET A 17 14.68 12.62 -26.92
CA MET A 17 13.42 13.17 -27.41
C MET A 17 13.61 14.02 -28.66
N ALA A 18 14.61 14.90 -28.68
CA ALA A 18 14.91 15.76 -29.82
C ALA A 18 15.41 14.96 -31.03
N ALA A 19 16.26 13.95 -30.81
CA ALA A 19 16.72 13.05 -31.86
C ALA A 19 15.57 12.21 -32.44
N SER A 20 14.66 11.75 -31.57
CA SER A 20 13.44 11.02 -31.99
C SER A 20 12.52 11.90 -32.82
N ALA A 21 12.29 13.15 -32.39
CA ALA A 21 11.47 14.11 -33.13
C ALA A 21 12.10 14.47 -34.49
N ALA A 22 13.42 14.68 -34.53
CA ALA A 22 14.14 14.94 -35.78
C ALA A 22 14.07 13.74 -36.75
N ALA A 23 14.23 12.52 -36.25
CA ALA A 23 14.08 11.30 -37.05
C ALA A 23 12.66 11.17 -37.64
N ILE A 24 11.63 11.46 -36.83
CA ILE A 24 10.24 11.48 -37.28
C ILE A 24 10.03 12.53 -38.38
N ILE A 25 10.53 13.76 -38.20
CA ILE A 25 10.42 14.84 -39.19
C ILE A 25 11.11 14.48 -40.50
N VAL A 26 12.31 13.89 -40.43
CA VAL A 26 13.04 13.43 -41.63
C VAL A 26 12.27 12.34 -42.35
N VAL A 27 11.72 11.35 -41.63
CA VAL A 27 10.88 10.30 -42.23
C VAL A 27 9.62 10.89 -42.87
N PHE A 28 8.94 11.84 -42.23
CA PHE A 28 7.77 12.52 -42.82
C PHE A 28 8.10 13.35 -44.06
N ARG A 29 9.32 13.88 -44.18
CA ARG A 29 9.70 14.75 -45.31
C ARG A 29 10.12 13.95 -46.55
N PHE A 30 10.60 12.72 -46.37
CA PHE A 30 11.14 11.89 -47.45
C PHE A 30 10.30 10.64 -47.74
N THR A 31 9.14 10.47 -47.11
CA THR A 31 8.29 9.28 -47.26
C THR A 31 6.82 9.68 -47.38
N ASP A 32 6.04 8.88 -48.12
CA ASP A 32 4.59 9.09 -48.29
C ASP A 32 3.90 9.19 -46.91
N PRO A 33 3.15 10.28 -46.62
CA PRO A 33 2.44 10.46 -45.36
C PRO A 33 1.56 9.27 -44.96
N GLN A 34 0.98 8.54 -45.93
CA GLN A 34 0.14 7.37 -45.67
C GLN A 34 0.96 6.22 -45.08
N PHE A 35 2.17 5.99 -45.59
CA PHE A 35 3.07 4.97 -45.09
C PHE A 35 3.54 5.28 -43.67
N VAL A 36 3.90 6.54 -43.39
CA VAL A 36 4.35 6.97 -42.05
C VAL A 36 3.24 6.83 -41.01
N LEU A 37 2.01 7.22 -41.35
CA LEU A 37 0.84 7.02 -40.48
C LEU A 37 0.56 5.55 -40.22
N GLY A 38 0.70 4.68 -41.22
CA GLY A 38 0.56 3.23 -41.07
C GLY A 38 1.59 2.64 -40.09
N VAL A 39 2.87 3.00 -40.24
CA VAL A 39 3.94 2.56 -39.34
C VAL A 39 3.71 3.09 -37.91
N PHE A 40 3.30 4.35 -37.77
CA PHE A 40 3.01 4.94 -36.47
C PHE A 40 1.82 4.26 -35.78
N GLY A 41 0.76 3.93 -36.53
CA GLY A 41 -0.38 3.19 -36.04
C GLY A 41 0.00 1.80 -35.50
N ILE A 42 0.86 1.08 -36.23
CA ILE A 42 1.38 -0.22 -35.79
C ILE A 42 2.22 -0.07 -34.51
N ALA A 43 3.09 0.93 -34.45
CA ALA A 43 3.93 1.17 -33.27
C ALA A 43 3.08 1.49 -32.02
N VAL A 44 2.08 2.37 -32.13
CA VAL A 44 1.16 2.70 -31.04
C VAL A 44 0.35 1.49 -30.61
N ALA A 45 -0.10 0.65 -31.57
CA ALA A 45 -0.83 -0.57 -31.26
C ALA A 45 0.04 -1.56 -30.47
N ILE A 46 1.30 -1.76 -30.85
CA ILE A 46 2.25 -2.64 -30.15
C ILE A 46 2.52 -2.12 -28.73
N ILE A 47 2.74 -0.83 -28.57
CA ILE A 47 2.98 -0.22 -27.24
C ILE A 47 1.74 -0.42 -26.37
N THR A 48 0.56 -0.10 -26.89
CA THR A 48 -0.71 -0.24 -26.17
C THR A 48 -0.97 -1.70 -25.77
N ALA A 49 -0.78 -2.65 -26.69
CA ALA A 49 -0.90 -4.08 -26.43
C ALA A 49 0.10 -4.55 -25.37
N SER A 50 1.34 -4.06 -25.40
CA SER A 50 2.37 -4.37 -24.41
C SER A 50 1.99 -3.87 -23.01
N PHE A 51 1.45 -2.65 -22.90
CA PHE A 51 0.95 -2.10 -21.65
C PHE A 51 -0.25 -2.90 -21.11
N GLN A 52 -1.23 -3.23 -21.97
CA GLN A 52 -2.38 -4.03 -21.58
C GLN A 52 -1.98 -5.45 -21.14
N TYR A 53 -1.04 -6.08 -21.85
CA TYR A 53 -0.53 -7.40 -21.49
C TYR A 53 0.19 -7.39 -20.14
N ARG A 54 1.05 -6.39 -19.88
CA ARG A 54 1.68 -6.22 -18.57
C ARG A 54 0.65 -6.04 -17.47
N ALA A 55 -0.30 -5.11 -17.64
CA ALA A 55 -1.35 -4.88 -16.65
C ALA A 55 -2.22 -6.13 -16.40
N ALA A 56 -2.48 -6.94 -17.43
CA ALA A 56 -3.19 -8.20 -17.29
C ALA A 56 -2.36 -9.26 -16.55
N LYS A 57 -1.06 -9.35 -16.82
CA LYS A 57 -0.16 -10.27 -16.13
C LYS A 57 0.07 -9.89 -14.67
N ASP A 58 0.17 -8.61 -14.37
CA ASP A 58 0.25 -8.11 -13.00
C ASP A 58 -1.02 -8.48 -12.23
N LYS A 59 -2.20 -8.27 -12.82
CA LYS A 59 -3.48 -8.71 -12.24
C LYS A 59 -3.58 -10.23 -12.06
N GLU A 60 -3.07 -11.02 -13.01
CA GLU A 60 -3.07 -12.48 -12.89
C GLU A 60 -2.16 -12.95 -11.74
N THR A 61 -1.00 -12.30 -11.60
CA THR A 61 -0.06 -12.56 -10.52
C THR A 61 -0.67 -12.16 -9.18
N ASP A 62 -1.24 -10.96 -9.10
CA ASP A 62 -1.94 -10.49 -7.90
C ASP A 62 -3.11 -11.41 -7.54
N ALA A 63 -3.90 -11.88 -8.50
CA ALA A 63 -5.02 -12.78 -8.25
C ALA A 63 -4.58 -14.15 -7.71
N ARG A 64 -3.48 -14.71 -8.22
CA ARG A 64 -2.92 -15.97 -7.71
C ARG A 64 -2.40 -15.80 -6.28
N LEU A 65 -1.75 -14.67 -6.01
CA LEU A 65 -1.16 -14.37 -4.70
C LEU A 65 -2.16 -13.81 -3.70
N PHE A 66 -3.35 -13.40 -4.16
CA PHE A 66 -4.39 -12.79 -3.32
C PHE A 66 -4.79 -13.70 -2.16
N SER A 67 -4.95 -15.01 -2.41
CA SER A 67 -5.33 -15.98 -1.38
C SER A 67 -4.29 -16.07 -0.25
N GLU A 68 -3.01 -16.14 -0.61
CA GLU A 68 -1.89 -16.15 0.35
C GLU A 68 -1.80 -14.83 1.12
N LYS A 69 -1.88 -13.69 0.42
CA LYS A 69 -1.90 -12.36 1.06
C LYS A 69 -3.06 -12.24 2.05
N GLN A 70 -4.26 -12.63 1.63
CA GLN A 70 -5.47 -12.58 2.45
C GLN A 70 -5.31 -13.45 3.69
N ALA A 71 -4.74 -14.65 3.58
CA ALA A 71 -4.49 -15.53 4.72
C ALA A 71 -3.53 -14.88 5.74
N VAL A 72 -2.43 -14.28 5.27
CA VAL A 72 -1.46 -13.56 6.13
C VAL A 72 -2.13 -12.38 6.84
N TYR A 73 -2.95 -11.60 6.12
CA TYR A 73 -3.66 -10.48 6.72
C TYR A 73 -4.75 -10.92 7.68
N SER A 74 -5.45 -12.02 7.42
CA SER A 74 -6.41 -12.59 8.38
C SER A 74 -5.72 -13.05 9.66
N ASP A 75 -4.55 -13.69 9.55
CA ASP A 75 -3.73 -14.09 10.70
C ASP A 75 -3.30 -12.87 11.53
N LEU A 76 -2.85 -11.80 10.84
CA LEU A 76 -2.46 -10.54 11.47
C LEU A 76 -3.63 -9.90 12.22
N ILE A 77 -4.74 -9.66 11.53
CA ILE A 77 -5.92 -9.00 12.10
C ILE A 77 -6.46 -9.83 13.26
N GLY A 78 -6.59 -11.15 13.11
CA GLY A 78 -7.05 -12.04 14.18
C GLY A 78 -6.14 -12.00 15.41
N THR A 79 -4.82 -11.94 15.21
CA THR A 79 -3.86 -11.82 16.32
C THR A 79 -3.97 -10.47 17.03
N LEU A 80 -4.08 -9.37 16.27
CA LEU A 80 -4.28 -8.04 16.84
C LEU A 80 -5.61 -7.95 17.61
N MET A 81 -6.70 -8.48 17.05
CA MET A 81 -8.00 -8.53 17.73
C MET A 81 -7.93 -9.34 19.01
N GLY A 82 -7.25 -10.49 18.98
CA GLY A 82 -7.00 -11.29 20.17
C GLY A 82 -6.32 -10.47 21.26
N LEU A 83 -5.30 -9.69 20.92
CA LEU A 83 -4.61 -8.82 21.87
C LEU A 83 -5.49 -7.73 22.48
N PHE A 84 -6.39 -7.15 21.68
CA PHE A 84 -7.29 -6.10 22.18
C PHE A 84 -8.46 -6.65 23.00
N HIS A 85 -8.93 -7.88 22.73
CA HIS A 85 -10.08 -8.49 23.40
C HIS A 85 -9.69 -9.35 24.60
N GLU A 86 -8.53 -10.01 24.56
CA GLU A 86 -8.01 -10.78 25.69
C GLU A 86 -7.46 -9.81 26.75
N LYS A 87 -8.36 -9.25 27.56
CA LYS A 87 -8.02 -8.58 28.83
C LYS A 87 -7.49 -9.58 29.87
N LYS A 88 -6.50 -10.41 29.52
CA LYS A 88 -5.79 -11.20 30.53
C LYS A 88 -4.89 -10.23 31.30
N ILE A 89 -5.29 -9.93 32.54
CA ILE A 89 -4.65 -8.93 33.39
C ILE A 89 -3.18 -9.27 33.71
N ASN A 90 -2.72 -10.51 33.50
CA ASN A 90 -1.31 -10.90 33.58
C ASN A 90 -1.07 -12.15 32.70
N PRO A 91 -0.70 -12.02 31.42
CA PRO A 91 -0.37 -13.18 30.59
C PRO A 91 0.86 -13.89 31.15
N THR A 92 0.84 -15.22 31.15
CA THR A 92 1.99 -16.00 31.63
C THR A 92 3.20 -15.77 30.71
N PRO A 93 4.45 -15.96 31.20
CA PRO A 93 5.64 -15.83 30.34
C PRO A 93 5.59 -16.69 29.07
N ASP A 94 4.96 -17.87 29.15
CA ASP A 94 4.78 -18.77 28.03
C ASP A 94 3.79 -18.21 26.99
N GLU A 95 2.69 -17.60 27.44
CA GLU A 95 1.71 -16.93 26.57
C GLU A 95 2.34 -15.73 25.84
N GLN A 96 3.14 -14.92 26.55
CA GLN A 96 3.87 -13.79 25.95
C GLN A 96 4.88 -14.28 24.90
N THR A 97 5.63 -15.35 25.20
CA THR A 97 6.60 -15.94 24.27
C THR A 97 5.91 -16.50 23.03
N ALA A 98 4.77 -17.18 23.20
CA ALA A 98 3.97 -17.70 22.10
C ALA A 98 3.46 -16.57 21.19
N LEU A 99 2.99 -15.47 21.78
CA LEU A 99 2.54 -14.30 21.05
C LEU A 99 3.67 -13.66 20.24
N VAL A 100 4.84 -13.44 20.85
CA VAL A 100 6.00 -12.86 20.17
C VAL A 100 6.41 -13.72 18.98
N LYS A 101 6.46 -15.05 19.16
CA LYS A 101 6.73 -15.98 18.05
C LYS A 101 5.69 -15.89 16.95
N LYS A 102 4.41 -15.75 17.29
CA LYS A 102 3.32 -15.59 16.32
C LYS A 102 3.45 -14.30 15.52
N LEU A 103 3.72 -13.18 16.19
CA LEU A 103 3.94 -11.88 15.54
C LEU A 103 5.19 -11.90 14.65
N GLN A 104 6.28 -12.54 15.08
CA GLN A 104 7.47 -12.74 14.25
C GLN A 104 7.16 -13.57 13.00
N ALA A 105 6.42 -14.67 13.13
CA ALA A 105 6.02 -15.49 11.99
C ALA A 105 5.16 -14.69 11.00
N ILE A 106 4.20 -13.90 11.49
CA ILE A 106 3.38 -13.01 10.67
C ILE A 106 4.27 -11.96 9.96
N ARG A 107 5.23 -11.36 10.67
CA ARG A 107 6.18 -10.40 10.09
C ARG A 107 7.00 -11.02 8.96
N THR A 108 7.50 -12.26 9.13
CA THR A 108 8.20 -12.98 8.07
C THR A 108 7.31 -13.23 6.86
N LYS A 109 6.06 -13.64 7.06
CA LYS A 109 5.09 -13.79 5.96
C LYS A 109 4.81 -12.46 5.26
N LEU A 110 4.69 -11.36 6.01
CA LEU A 110 4.50 -10.01 5.45
C LEU A 110 5.70 -9.52 4.64
N LEU A 111 6.93 -9.89 4.99
CA LEU A 111 8.12 -9.56 4.18
C LEU A 111 8.08 -10.21 2.79
N VAL A 112 7.43 -11.37 2.66
CA VAL A 112 7.27 -12.08 1.39
C VAL A 112 6.04 -11.58 0.63
N TRP A 113 4.92 -11.38 1.33
CA TRP A 113 3.61 -11.20 0.70
C TRP A 113 3.00 -9.82 0.87
N GLY A 114 3.39 -9.05 1.88
CA GLY A 114 2.77 -7.76 2.20
C GLY A 114 3.45 -6.57 1.51
N SER A 115 2.70 -5.49 1.35
CA SER A 115 3.28 -4.20 0.90
C SER A 115 4.21 -3.57 1.95
N ALA A 116 5.20 -2.82 1.47
CA ALA A 116 6.08 -2.00 2.32
C ALA A 116 5.29 -1.02 3.20
N GLU A 117 4.18 -0.48 2.69
CA GLU A 117 3.29 0.40 3.44
C GLU A 117 2.65 -0.31 4.63
N THR A 118 2.21 -1.57 4.45
CA THR A 118 1.63 -2.35 5.54
C THR A 118 2.67 -2.69 6.61
N ILE A 119 3.88 -3.07 6.21
CA ILE A 119 4.98 -3.35 7.13
C ILE A 119 5.34 -2.08 7.92
N ALA A 120 5.44 -0.94 7.25
CA ALA A 120 5.71 0.33 7.90
C ALA A 120 4.62 0.72 8.91
N MET A 121 3.34 0.47 8.61
CA MET A 121 2.27 0.70 9.58
C MET A 121 2.36 -0.27 10.76
N LEU A 122 2.72 -1.54 10.53
CA LEU A 122 2.92 -2.50 11.61
C LEU A 122 4.09 -2.11 12.53
N ASP A 123 5.21 -1.64 11.97
CA ASP A 123 6.37 -1.20 12.75
C ASP A 123 6.06 0.01 13.64
N LYS A 124 5.20 0.93 13.17
CA LYS A 124 4.71 2.06 13.96
C LYS A 124 3.91 1.66 15.21
N MET A 125 3.48 0.40 15.32
CA MET A 125 2.81 -0.09 16.53
C MET A 125 3.70 0.07 17.77
N GLY A 126 5.01 -0.17 17.63
CA GLY A 126 5.98 -0.03 18.73
C GLY A 126 6.34 1.43 19.04
N GLU A 127 6.02 2.35 18.13
CA GLU A 127 6.24 3.80 18.29
C GLU A 127 5.03 4.51 18.88
N LEU A 128 3.91 3.79 19.10
CA LEU A 128 2.74 4.38 19.73
C LEU A 128 3.15 4.91 21.10
N PRO A 129 2.96 6.21 21.37
CA PRO A 129 3.33 6.77 22.65
C PRO A 129 2.61 5.99 23.74
N ALA A 130 3.27 5.83 24.89
CA ALA A 130 2.59 5.58 26.16
C ALA A 130 1.73 6.82 26.46
N ALA A 131 0.68 7.02 25.66
CA ALA A 131 -0.17 8.17 25.72
C ALA A 131 -0.84 8.20 27.09
N GLU A 132 -1.17 9.39 27.56
CA GLU A 132 -2.01 9.50 28.74
C GLU A 132 -3.25 8.62 28.59
N PRO A 133 -3.75 7.99 29.67
CA PRO A 133 -4.82 6.98 29.60
C PRO A 133 -6.05 7.43 28.78
N GLU A 134 -6.32 8.73 28.74
CA GLU A 134 -7.44 9.32 27.99
C GLU A 134 -7.22 9.40 26.47
N GLN A 135 -5.97 9.48 25.99
CA GLN A 135 -5.63 9.62 24.57
C GLN A 135 -5.19 8.30 23.93
N ALA A 136 -4.72 7.34 24.74
CA ALA A 136 -4.28 6.03 24.27
C ALA A 136 -5.31 5.31 23.36
N PRO A 137 -6.62 5.32 23.66
CA PRO A 137 -7.62 4.68 22.79
C PRO A 137 -7.73 5.36 21.42
N ALA A 138 -7.60 6.69 21.35
CA ALA A 138 -7.71 7.45 20.11
C ALA A 138 -6.49 7.22 19.20
N HIS A 139 -5.28 7.22 19.77
CA HIS A 139 -4.05 6.92 19.01
C HIS A 139 -4.06 5.48 18.48
N MET A 140 -4.45 4.51 19.32
CA MET A 140 -4.57 3.11 18.91
C MET A 140 -5.58 2.95 17.78
N THR A 141 -6.75 3.60 17.88
CA THR A 141 -7.79 3.54 16.84
C THR A 141 -7.32 4.16 15.52
N ARG A 142 -6.62 5.31 15.56
CA ARG A 142 -6.04 5.94 14.36
C ARG A 142 -5.02 5.02 13.69
N TRP A 143 -4.14 4.42 14.48
CA TRP A 143 -3.14 3.48 13.99
C TRP A 143 -3.78 2.24 13.37
N MET A 144 -4.76 1.62 14.03
CA MET A 144 -5.51 0.50 13.48
C MET A 144 -6.20 0.87 12.16
N GLY A 145 -6.81 2.06 12.09
CA GLY A 145 -7.42 2.57 10.87
C GLY A 145 -6.42 2.73 9.72
N ALA A 146 -5.22 3.25 10.02
CA ALA A 146 -4.14 3.37 9.03
C ALA A 146 -3.61 2.01 8.57
N LEU A 147 -3.47 1.05 9.50
CA LEU A 147 -3.07 -0.32 9.18
C LEU A 147 -4.10 -1.01 8.28
N PHE A 148 -5.39 -0.91 8.59
CA PHE A 148 -6.45 -1.47 7.73
C PHE A 148 -6.51 -0.81 6.36
N ALA A 149 -6.28 0.50 6.27
CA ALA A 149 -6.18 1.17 4.99
C ALA A 149 -5.03 0.60 4.14
N ALA A 150 -3.84 0.41 4.73
CA ALA A 150 -2.70 -0.17 4.05
C ALA A 150 -2.96 -1.61 3.57
N ILE A 151 -3.55 -2.45 4.43
CA ILE A 151 -3.92 -3.83 4.10
C ILE A 151 -4.93 -3.86 2.94
N ARG A 152 -6.00 -3.06 3.03
CA ARG A 152 -7.05 -3.05 2.02
C ARG A 152 -6.54 -2.53 0.68
N LYS A 153 -5.68 -1.52 0.71
CA LYS A 153 -4.98 -1.03 -0.48
C LYS A 153 -4.10 -2.11 -1.10
N ASP A 154 -3.35 -2.88 -0.30
CA ASP A 154 -2.53 -3.98 -0.83
C ASP A 154 -3.35 -5.15 -1.39
N LEU A 155 -4.57 -5.34 -0.87
CA LEU A 155 -5.56 -6.26 -1.42
C LEU A 155 -6.33 -5.69 -2.64
N GLY A 156 -5.98 -4.49 -3.10
CA GLY A 156 -6.58 -3.88 -4.30
C GLY A 156 -7.94 -3.20 -4.08
N HIS A 157 -8.37 -2.99 -2.84
CA HIS A 157 -9.58 -2.23 -2.56
C HIS A 157 -9.39 -0.73 -2.82
N LYS A 158 -10.43 -0.09 -3.35
CA LYS A 158 -10.50 1.36 -3.59
C LYS A 158 -11.45 2.00 -2.59
N ASP A 159 -10.98 2.16 -1.37
CA ASP A 159 -11.81 2.68 -0.29
C ASP A 159 -11.85 4.20 -0.25
N PRO A 160 -12.98 4.80 0.18
CA PRO A 160 -13.01 6.21 0.50
C PRO A 160 -12.12 6.49 1.73
N PRO A 161 -11.57 7.72 1.89
CA PRO A 161 -10.58 8.04 2.92
C PRO A 161 -10.98 7.70 4.37
N ALA A 162 -12.29 7.69 4.68
CA ALA A 162 -12.80 7.44 6.02
C ALA A 162 -13.16 5.97 6.31
N ALA A 163 -13.22 5.08 5.31
CA ALA A 163 -13.75 3.72 5.50
C ALA A 163 -12.92 2.91 6.50
N SER A 164 -11.59 2.99 6.43
CA SER A 164 -10.71 2.22 7.31
C SER A 164 -10.76 2.68 8.76
N LEU A 165 -11.00 3.98 8.99
CA LEU A 165 -11.21 4.52 10.32
C LEU A 165 -12.57 4.07 10.88
N GLU A 166 -13.63 4.07 10.06
CA GLU A 166 -14.94 3.53 10.46
C GLU A 166 -14.87 2.03 10.77
N MET A 167 -14.06 1.25 10.05
CA MET A 167 -13.82 -0.17 10.39
C MET A 167 -13.15 -0.32 11.76
N ALA A 168 -12.10 0.47 12.02
CA ALA A 168 -11.43 0.47 13.33
C ALA A 168 -12.39 0.90 14.46
N LEU A 169 -13.23 1.92 14.22
CA LEU A 169 -14.27 2.36 15.16
C LEU A 169 -15.35 1.31 15.37
N GLY A 170 -15.71 0.56 14.33
CA GLY A 170 -16.67 -0.53 14.37
C GLY A 170 -16.26 -1.68 15.27
N MET A 171 -14.97 -1.80 15.58
CA MET A 171 -14.43 -2.81 16.49
C MET A 171 -14.51 -2.41 17.96
N LEU A 172 -14.82 -1.15 18.26
CA LEU A 172 -15.03 -0.66 19.62
C LEU A 172 -16.44 -0.93 20.12
N ILE A 173 -16.60 -1.02 21.44
CA ILE A 173 -17.91 -1.13 22.10
C ILE A 173 -18.74 0.15 21.80
N PRO A 174 -20.06 0.05 21.51
CA PRO A 174 -20.88 1.20 21.11
C PRO A 174 -20.79 2.42 22.03
N ALA A 175 -20.62 2.21 23.35
CA ALA A 175 -20.49 3.27 24.35
C ALA A 175 -19.26 4.17 24.13
N ASP A 176 -18.17 3.62 23.60
CA ASP A 176 -16.90 4.33 23.42
C ASP A 176 -16.81 5.04 22.07
N ARG A 177 -17.60 4.61 21.07
CA ARG A 177 -17.56 5.16 19.70
C ARG A 177 -17.89 6.64 19.64
N GLY A 178 -18.89 7.09 20.40
CA GLY A 178 -19.34 8.50 20.41
C GLY A 178 -18.27 9.45 20.94
N ARG A 179 -17.63 9.08 22.05
CA ARG A 179 -16.53 9.85 22.67
C ARG A 179 -15.30 9.88 21.77
N LEU A 180 -14.94 8.74 21.19
CA LEU A 180 -13.78 8.64 20.31
C LEU A 180 -13.97 9.40 18.99
N ARG A 181 -15.16 9.39 18.38
CA ARG A 181 -15.43 10.23 17.19
C ARG A 181 -15.19 11.71 17.46
N GLN A 182 -15.58 12.21 18.63
CA GLN A 182 -15.34 13.60 19.03
C GLN A 182 -13.85 13.91 19.24
N GLN A 183 -13.09 12.98 19.83
CA GLN A 183 -11.64 13.12 19.99
C GLN A 183 -10.92 13.06 18.63
N LEU A 184 -11.37 12.19 17.73
CA LEU A 184 -10.76 11.99 16.41
C LEU A 184 -11.02 13.15 15.45
N ALA A 185 -12.17 13.84 15.58
CA ALA A 185 -12.54 15.00 14.79
C ALA A 185 -11.74 16.27 15.12
N LYS A 186 -11.06 16.32 16.27
CA LYS A 186 -10.14 17.41 16.57
C LYS A 186 -8.86 17.23 15.73
N PRO A 187 -8.46 18.23 14.93
CA PRO A 187 -7.18 18.19 14.23
C PRO A 187 -6.06 18.06 15.27
N ALA A 188 -5.10 17.18 14.97
CA ALA A 188 -3.91 16.98 15.79
C ALA A 188 -3.04 18.25 15.80
#